data_AF-A0A0F8YRH2-F1
#
_entry.id   AF-A0A0F8YRH2-F1
#
_cell.length_a   1.000
_cell.length_b   1.000
_cell.length_c   1.000
_cell.angle_alpha   90.00
_cell.angle_beta   90.00
_cell.angle_gamma   90.00
#
_symmetry.space_group_name_H-M   'P 1'
#
loop_
_entity.id
_entity.type
_entity.pdbx_description
1 polymer ?
#
loop_
_entity_poly.entity_id
_entity_poly.type
_entity_poly.pdbx_seq_one_letter_code
_entity_poly.pdbx_strand_id
1 'polypeptide(L)'
;MPLKWFTSPAGIRIQIQESVSERALTEIGERIEIQKCLNEGVLSEFYPLPFLKMCAAERVWKGTPSVTQLINGTRMEYLKLTTDYAIDPSDMAFAVIGSQAHKKLEDFDTDISFPEEKLCRADITGIIDLLERQSNGDWWLQDYKTWGSFKVAKCLGIKKKEKPLLDDAGNPVFLKSGKNKGKPKTEKIFFRDPKTVDMAEAILQLNRYRMMAEEALQESIKAMKIFGIVRDGNTYIAKSRGITEQTYYIDVPFKDDKVIDEYFDM
;
A
#
# COMPACT_ATOMS: atom_id res chain seq x y z
N MET A 1 -18.26 2.58 5.19
CA MET A 1 -19.05 3.18 6.29
C MET A 1 -18.03 3.59 7.33
N PRO A 2 -18.05 4.81 7.91
CA PRO A 2 -16.96 5.24 8.78
C PRO A 2 -16.78 4.24 9.94
N LEU A 3 -15.51 4.01 10.30
CA LEU A 3 -15.14 3.19 11.44
C LEU A 3 -15.98 3.58 12.67
N LYS A 4 -16.52 2.59 13.38
CA LYS A 4 -17.37 2.85 14.56
C LYS A 4 -16.68 2.62 15.88
N TRP A 5 -15.57 1.89 15.97
CA TRP A 5 -14.92 1.60 17.26
C TRP A 5 -13.38 1.54 17.14
N PHE A 6 -12.66 1.79 18.25
CA PHE A 6 -11.20 1.65 18.39
C PHE A 6 -10.84 0.63 19.49
N THR A 7 -9.61 0.07 19.47
CA THR A 7 -9.06 -0.80 20.53
C THR A 7 -7.73 -0.20 21.05
N SER A 8 -7.47 -0.27 22.36
CA SER A 8 -6.24 0.28 22.97
C SER A 8 -5.09 -0.75 23.01
N PRO A 9 -3.81 -0.31 22.99
CA PRO A 9 -2.63 -1.18 23.09
C PRO A 9 -2.50 -1.96 24.41
N ALA A 10 -3.13 -1.48 25.48
CA ALA A 10 -3.04 -2.06 26.82
C ALA A 10 -4.06 -3.18 27.06
N GLY A 11 -4.92 -3.48 26.09
CA GLY A 11 -6.00 -4.45 26.27
C GLY A 11 -7.14 -3.97 27.19
N ILE A 12 -7.14 -2.70 27.60
CA ILE A 12 -8.18 -2.11 28.45
C ILE A 12 -9.29 -1.53 27.57
N ARG A 13 -10.56 -1.80 27.93
CA ARG A 13 -11.76 -1.24 27.31
C ARG A 13 -12.79 -0.85 28.42
N ILE A 14 -13.55 0.24 28.23
CA ILE A 14 -14.39 0.93 29.26
C ILE A 14 -15.88 1.05 28.84
N GLN A 15 -16.82 0.86 29.80
CA GLN A 15 -18.30 0.93 29.69
C GLN A 15 -18.95 2.26 30.00
N ILE A 16 -20.04 2.59 29.27
CA ILE A 16 -21.30 3.13 29.83
C ILE A 16 -22.51 2.52 29.10
N GLN A 17 -23.51 2.10 29.90
CA GLN A 17 -24.71 1.31 29.61
C GLN A 17 -25.69 1.90 28.57
N GLU A 18 -26.44 1.03 27.88
CA GLU A 18 -27.91 0.92 28.06
C GLU A 18 -28.47 -0.44 27.57
N SER A 19 -29.14 -1.15 28.49
CA SER A 19 -30.10 -2.27 28.39
C SER A 19 -30.12 -3.23 27.18
N VAL A 20 -29.95 -4.54 27.43
CA VAL A 20 -30.97 -5.62 27.39
C VAL A 20 -30.32 -7.02 27.26
N SER A 21 -30.61 -7.86 28.25
CA SER A 21 -30.64 -9.34 28.38
C SER A 21 -29.72 -10.30 27.59
N GLU A 22 -29.04 -11.12 28.41
CA GLU A 22 -28.82 -12.58 28.33
C GLU A 22 -27.71 -13.23 27.47
N ARG A 23 -26.71 -13.70 28.24
CA ARG A 23 -25.95 -14.97 28.21
C ARG A 23 -24.74 -15.15 27.25
N ALA A 24 -23.59 -15.18 27.94
CA ALA A 24 -22.45 -16.10 27.82
C ALA A 24 -21.36 -15.81 26.76
N LEU A 25 -20.18 -15.36 27.23
CA LEU A 25 -18.88 -16.09 27.25
C LEU A 25 -17.68 -15.12 27.35
N THR A 26 -16.92 -15.24 28.44
CA THR A 26 -15.46 -15.01 28.60
C THR A 26 -14.78 -13.69 28.15
N GLU A 27 -14.16 -12.98 29.11
CA GLU A 27 -13.06 -11.99 28.96
C GLU A 27 -13.26 -10.91 27.86
N ILE A 28 -14.28 -10.07 28.02
CA ILE A 28 -14.72 -9.15 26.97
C ILE A 28 -14.42 -7.71 27.37
N GLY A 29 -13.55 -7.05 26.62
CA GLY A 29 -13.46 -5.61 26.67
C GLY A 29 -14.53 -4.94 25.77
N GLU A 30 -14.90 -3.72 26.15
CA GLU A 30 -15.90 -2.80 25.60
C GLU A 30 -15.61 -2.10 24.24
N ARG A 31 -16.66 -1.75 23.49
CA ARG A 31 -16.58 -1.00 22.23
C ARG A 31 -17.07 0.44 22.46
N ILE A 32 -16.26 1.46 22.17
CA ILE A 32 -16.64 2.91 22.23
C ILE A 32 -16.86 3.52 20.85
N GLU A 33 -17.98 4.23 20.64
CA GLU A 33 -18.33 4.79 19.33
C GLU A 33 -17.25 5.79 18.92
N ILE A 34 -16.81 5.76 17.66
CA ILE A 34 -15.71 6.60 17.19
C ILE A 34 -16.04 8.08 17.34
N GLN A 35 -17.27 8.50 17.06
CA GLN A 35 -17.65 9.90 17.26
C GLN A 35 -17.53 10.32 18.72
N LYS A 36 -18.00 9.47 19.64
CA LYS A 36 -17.84 9.69 21.08
C LYS A 36 -16.36 9.72 21.47
N CYS A 37 -15.57 8.75 21.01
CA CYS A 37 -14.13 8.67 21.26
C CYS A 37 -13.37 9.91 20.77
N LEU A 38 -13.72 10.44 19.59
CA LEU A 38 -13.06 11.59 18.99
C LEU A 38 -13.47 12.92 19.64
N ASN A 39 -14.73 13.05 20.07
CA ASN A 39 -15.26 14.26 20.68
C ASN A 39 -14.87 14.39 22.16
N GLU A 40 -14.98 13.29 22.91
CA GLU A 40 -14.70 13.26 24.35
C GLU A 40 -13.23 12.95 24.67
N GLY A 41 -12.45 12.55 23.65
CA GLY A 41 -11.03 12.27 23.82
C GLY A 41 -10.72 10.99 24.61
N VAL A 42 -11.62 10.00 24.58
CA VAL A 42 -11.55 8.80 25.44
C VAL A 42 -10.24 8.01 25.27
N LEU A 43 -9.64 8.01 24.07
CA LEU A 43 -8.36 7.35 23.81
C LEU A 43 -7.17 8.31 23.69
N SER A 44 -7.35 9.57 24.09
CA SER A 44 -6.31 10.61 23.96
C SER A 44 -5.05 10.34 24.79
N GLU A 45 -5.17 9.52 25.83
CA GLU A 45 -4.03 9.07 26.65
C GLU A 45 -3.14 8.04 25.95
N PHE A 46 -3.66 7.32 24.94
CA PHE A 46 -2.92 6.31 24.17
C PHE A 46 -2.49 6.84 22.80
N TYR A 47 -3.32 7.67 22.19
CA TYR A 47 -3.08 8.22 20.85
C TYR A 47 -3.47 9.69 20.77
N PRO A 48 -2.70 10.53 20.07
CA PRO A 48 -3.12 11.90 19.79
C PRO A 48 -4.46 11.96 19.06
N LEU A 49 -5.37 12.85 19.48
CA LEU A 49 -6.67 13.03 18.83
C LEU A 49 -6.60 13.30 17.31
N PRO A 50 -5.65 14.10 16.78
CA PRO A 50 -5.51 14.26 15.34
C PRO A 50 -5.23 12.95 14.62
N PHE A 51 -4.40 12.07 15.20
CA PHE A 51 -4.11 10.76 14.62
C PHE A 51 -5.35 9.87 14.59
N LEU A 52 -6.14 9.86 15.67
CA LEU A 52 -7.40 9.13 15.71
C LEU A 52 -8.40 9.64 14.66
N LYS A 53 -8.49 10.97 14.46
CA LYS A 53 -9.34 11.57 13.41
C LYS A 53 -8.90 11.13 12.02
N MET A 54 -7.60 11.01 11.78
CA MET A 54 -7.07 10.53 10.50
C MET A 54 -7.34 9.04 10.30
N CYS A 55 -7.21 8.22 11.34
CA CYS A 55 -7.54 6.79 11.27
C CYS A 55 -9.02 6.57 10.95
N ALA A 56 -9.90 7.40 11.52
CA ALA A 56 -11.35 7.35 11.30
C ALA A 56 -11.80 7.90 9.93
N ALA A 57 -10.91 8.57 9.19
CA ALA A 57 -11.25 9.21 7.92
C ALA A 57 -11.39 8.15 6.82
N GLU A 58 -12.61 7.69 6.57
CA GLU A 58 -12.92 6.79 5.46
C GLU A 58 -13.83 7.45 4.42
N ARG A 59 -13.70 7.04 3.15
CA ARG A 59 -14.63 7.43 2.09
C ARG A 59 -15.97 6.75 2.33
N VAL A 60 -17.04 7.55 2.36
CA VAL A 60 -18.41 7.03 2.37
C VAL A 60 -18.73 6.50 0.98
N TRP A 61 -19.12 5.23 0.90
CA TRP A 61 -19.57 4.63 -0.35
C TRP A 61 -20.89 5.27 -0.80
N LYS A 62 -20.95 5.72 -2.06
CA LYS A 62 -22.09 6.45 -2.64
C LYS A 62 -22.92 5.62 -3.62
N GLY A 63 -22.74 4.29 -3.62
CA GLY A 63 -23.45 3.38 -4.52
C GLY A 63 -22.66 2.97 -5.77
N THR A 64 -21.61 3.71 -6.13
CA THR A 64 -20.72 3.38 -7.26
C THR A 64 -19.43 2.75 -6.75
N PRO A 65 -19.02 1.56 -7.23
CA PRO A 65 -17.75 0.97 -6.84
C PRO A 65 -16.57 1.75 -7.41
N SER A 66 -15.43 1.66 -6.72
CA SER A 66 -14.15 2.15 -7.23
C SER A 66 -13.27 1.00 -7.72
N VAL A 67 -12.32 1.28 -8.60
CA VAL A 67 -11.33 0.30 -9.09
C VAL A 67 -10.68 -0.46 -7.93
N THR A 68 -10.22 0.24 -6.90
CA THR A 68 -9.59 -0.37 -5.72
C THR A 68 -10.54 -1.30 -4.96
N GLN A 69 -11.83 -0.94 -4.85
CA GLN A 69 -12.82 -1.81 -4.20
C GLN A 69 -13.04 -3.11 -4.98
N LEU A 70 -13.02 -3.06 -6.31
CA LEU A 70 -13.23 -4.26 -7.14
C LEU A 70 -12.00 -5.18 -7.22
N ILE A 71 -10.81 -4.66 -6.93
CA ILE A 71 -9.59 -5.48 -6.82
C ILE A 71 -9.51 -6.17 -5.45
N ASN A 72 -10.06 -5.55 -4.41
CA ASN A 72 -10.11 -6.13 -3.08
C ASN A 72 -11.00 -7.40 -3.06
N GLY A 73 -10.75 -8.28 -2.09
CA GLY A 73 -11.55 -9.50 -1.95
C GLY A 73 -13.03 -9.19 -1.72
N THR A 74 -13.92 -9.76 -2.54
CA THR A 74 -15.37 -9.49 -2.53
C THR A 74 -16.00 -9.62 -1.14
N ARG A 75 -15.66 -10.68 -0.39
CA ARG A 75 -16.15 -10.88 0.98
C ARG A 75 -15.68 -9.77 1.92
N MET A 76 -14.44 -9.29 1.77
CA MET A 76 -13.91 -8.21 2.59
C MET A 76 -14.68 -6.91 2.33
N GLU A 77 -14.87 -6.52 1.08
CA GLU A 77 -15.61 -5.30 0.75
C GLU A 77 -17.10 -5.40 1.11
N TYR A 78 -17.72 -6.56 0.88
CA TYR A 78 -19.09 -6.82 1.34
C TYR A 78 -19.21 -6.60 2.86
N LEU A 79 -18.30 -7.16 3.66
CA LEU A 79 -18.30 -6.98 5.11
C LEU A 79 -18.05 -5.52 5.50
N LYS A 80 -17.11 -4.82 4.85
CA LYS A 80 -16.87 -3.38 5.11
C LYS A 80 -18.09 -2.50 4.80
N LEU A 81 -18.91 -2.90 3.83
CA LEU A 81 -20.12 -2.16 3.43
C LEU A 81 -21.33 -2.49 4.31
N THR A 82 -21.45 -3.74 4.77
CA THR A 82 -22.67 -4.25 5.44
C THR A 82 -22.54 -4.40 6.94
N THR A 83 -21.31 -4.44 7.47
CA THR A 83 -21.04 -4.75 8.87
C THR A 83 -20.18 -3.68 9.50
N ASP A 84 -20.54 -3.30 10.72
CA ASP A 84 -19.72 -2.42 11.54
C ASP A 84 -18.42 -3.11 11.95
N TYR A 85 -17.29 -2.46 11.71
CA TYR A 85 -15.99 -2.96 12.11
C TYR A 85 -15.15 -1.88 12.81
N ALA A 86 -14.08 -2.34 13.43
CA ALA A 86 -13.11 -1.55 14.17
C ALA A 86 -11.71 -1.90 13.66
N ILE A 87 -10.82 -0.93 13.62
CA ILE A 87 -9.40 -1.13 13.34
C ILE A 87 -8.61 -0.56 14.52
N ASP A 88 -7.54 -1.26 14.92
CA ASP A 88 -6.58 -0.70 15.88
C ASP A 88 -5.88 0.52 15.25
N PRO A 89 -5.89 1.70 15.89
CA PRO A 89 -5.20 2.88 15.34
C PRO A 89 -3.73 2.62 14.97
N SER A 90 -3.04 1.74 15.69
CA SER A 90 -1.65 1.35 15.40
C SER A 90 -1.51 0.72 14.02
N ASP A 91 -2.47 -0.11 13.62
CA ASP A 91 -2.46 -0.78 12.31
C ASP A 91 -2.66 0.22 11.16
N MET A 92 -3.24 1.39 11.45
CA MET A 92 -3.45 2.47 10.49
C MET A 92 -2.24 3.40 10.35
N ALA A 93 -1.21 3.29 11.20
CA ALA A 93 -0.09 4.24 11.22
C ALA A 93 0.57 4.41 9.84
N PHE A 94 0.82 3.30 9.13
CA PHE A 94 1.44 3.36 7.79
C PHE A 94 0.46 3.77 6.69
N ALA A 95 -0.84 3.46 6.82
CA ALA A 95 -1.86 3.94 5.91
C ALA A 95 -1.99 5.46 6.00
N VAL A 96 -2.02 6.00 7.22
CA VAL A 96 -2.01 7.43 7.52
C VAL A 96 -0.79 8.13 6.92
N ILE A 97 0.41 7.57 7.10
CA ILE A 97 1.63 8.12 6.47
C ILE A 97 1.51 8.15 4.96
N GLY A 98 1.05 7.04 4.35
CA GLY A 98 0.86 6.95 2.91
C GLY A 98 -0.13 7.99 2.39
N SER A 99 -1.33 8.06 2.97
CA SER A 99 -2.36 9.03 2.57
C SER A 99 -1.91 10.48 2.73
N GLN A 100 -1.16 10.80 3.78
CA GLN A 100 -0.62 12.16 3.93
C GLN A 100 0.50 12.47 2.95
N ALA A 101 1.32 11.47 2.59
CA ALA A 101 2.35 11.65 1.59
C ALA A 101 1.72 11.97 0.22
N HIS A 102 0.66 11.27 -0.18
CA HIS A 102 -0.09 11.56 -1.41
C HIS A 102 -0.65 12.98 -1.36
N LYS A 103 -1.42 13.29 -0.29
CA LYS A 103 -2.02 14.61 -0.09
C LYS A 103 -1.01 15.75 -0.12
N LYS A 104 0.21 15.52 0.38
CA LYS A 104 1.27 16.53 0.37
C LYS A 104 1.92 16.67 -0.99
N LEU A 105 2.06 15.60 -1.77
CA LEU A 105 2.59 15.66 -3.13
C LEU A 105 1.61 16.37 -4.08
N GLU A 106 0.30 16.21 -3.86
CA GLU A 106 -0.75 16.94 -4.56
C GLU A 106 -0.61 18.46 -4.43
N ASP A 107 -0.15 18.95 -3.27
CA ASP A 107 0.08 20.39 -3.03
C ASP A 107 1.24 20.97 -3.90
N PHE A 108 2.01 20.13 -4.59
CA PHE A 108 3.16 20.51 -5.43
C PHE A 108 2.94 20.16 -6.91
N ASP A 109 1.72 20.37 -7.40
CA ASP A 109 1.41 20.23 -8.82
C ASP A 109 2.11 21.30 -9.69
N THR A 110 2.07 21.05 -11.00
CA THR A 110 2.66 21.93 -12.01
C THR A 110 1.74 21.95 -13.22
N ASP A 111 1.96 22.85 -14.18
CA ASP A 111 1.16 22.92 -15.43
C ASP A 111 1.19 21.63 -16.26
N ILE A 112 2.09 20.70 -15.95
CA ILE A 112 2.24 19.39 -16.62
C ILE A 112 1.86 18.22 -15.72
N SER A 113 1.48 18.44 -14.47
CA SER A 113 1.15 17.43 -13.47
C SER A 113 -0.31 17.57 -13.04
N PHE A 114 -1.09 16.50 -13.19
CA PHE A 114 -2.53 16.46 -12.92
C PHE A 114 -2.81 15.41 -11.82
N PRO A 115 -2.73 15.80 -10.54
CA PRO A 115 -2.95 14.89 -9.42
C PRO A 115 -4.44 14.72 -9.04
N GLU A 116 -4.78 13.61 -8.38
CA GLU A 116 -6.14 13.26 -7.93
C GLU A 116 -7.26 13.32 -8.99
N GLU A 117 -6.95 13.07 -10.26
CA GLU A 117 -7.94 13.08 -11.34
C GLU A 117 -9.00 12.01 -11.12
N LYS A 118 -10.25 12.46 -10.99
CA LYS A 118 -11.43 11.61 -10.75
C LYS A 118 -12.04 11.23 -12.09
N LEU A 119 -11.89 9.96 -12.45
CA LEU A 119 -12.40 9.43 -13.70
C LEU A 119 -13.48 8.38 -13.46
N CYS A 120 -14.32 8.17 -14.47
CA CYS A 120 -15.38 7.18 -14.45
C CYS A 120 -15.41 6.45 -15.80
N ARG A 121 -15.56 5.13 -15.75
CA ARG A 121 -15.78 4.29 -16.94
C ARG A 121 -16.68 3.12 -16.56
N ALA A 122 -17.76 2.92 -17.31
CA ALA A 122 -18.72 1.83 -17.11
C ALA A 122 -19.19 1.69 -15.65
N ASP A 123 -19.67 2.79 -15.06
CA ASP A 123 -20.13 2.84 -13.66
C ASP A 123 -19.09 2.43 -12.60
N ILE A 124 -17.80 2.48 -12.94
CA ILE A 124 -16.69 2.28 -12.02
C ILE A 124 -15.90 3.58 -11.94
N THR A 125 -15.64 4.02 -10.71
CA THR A 125 -14.87 5.24 -10.44
C THR A 125 -13.40 4.95 -10.15
N GLY A 126 -12.52 5.86 -10.54
CA GLY A 126 -11.10 5.83 -10.22
C GLY A 126 -10.63 7.20 -9.77
N ILE A 127 -9.65 7.21 -8.87
CA ILE A 127 -8.89 8.43 -8.57
C ILE A 127 -7.44 8.09 -8.87
N ILE A 128 -6.90 8.78 -9.86
CA ILE A 128 -5.51 8.66 -10.28
C ILE A 128 -4.66 9.51 -9.34
N ASP A 129 -3.58 8.95 -8.80
CA ASP A 129 -2.69 9.73 -7.94
C ASP A 129 -1.98 10.84 -8.73
N LEU A 130 -1.39 10.52 -9.89
CA LEU A 130 -0.76 11.50 -10.77
C LEU A 130 -0.82 11.07 -12.25
N LEU A 131 -1.35 11.95 -13.09
CA LEU A 131 -1.13 11.92 -14.53
C LEU A 131 -0.17 13.05 -14.89
N GLU A 132 0.91 12.77 -15.61
CA GLU A 132 1.94 13.79 -15.88
C GLU A 132 2.46 13.74 -17.30
N ARG A 133 2.60 14.92 -17.90
CA ARG A 133 3.20 15.08 -19.22
C ARG A 133 4.72 15.24 -19.08
N GLN A 134 5.45 14.36 -19.74
CA GLN A 134 6.91 14.37 -19.71
C GLN A 134 7.48 15.41 -20.68
N SER A 135 8.77 15.71 -20.52
CA SER A 135 9.47 16.69 -21.37
C SER A 135 9.48 16.35 -22.86
N ASN A 136 9.36 15.07 -23.21
CA ASN A 136 9.22 14.60 -24.59
C ASN A 136 7.78 14.67 -25.14
N GLY A 137 6.84 15.16 -24.34
CA GLY A 137 5.43 15.31 -24.68
C GLY A 137 4.56 14.10 -24.32
N ASP A 138 5.15 12.98 -23.88
CA ASP A 138 4.41 11.74 -23.57
C ASP A 138 3.64 11.83 -22.25
N TRP A 139 2.48 11.18 -22.20
CA TRP A 139 1.70 11.04 -20.97
C TRP A 139 2.15 9.83 -20.16
N TRP A 140 2.47 10.07 -18.90
CA TRP A 140 2.80 9.04 -17.92
C TRP A 140 1.73 8.99 -16.83
N LEU A 141 1.26 7.79 -16.54
CA LEU A 141 0.38 7.52 -15.41
C LEU A 141 1.21 7.02 -14.24
N GLN A 142 1.08 7.67 -13.10
CA GLN A 142 1.92 7.44 -11.94
C GLN A 142 1.06 7.21 -10.70
N ASP A 143 1.45 6.23 -9.90
CA ASP A 143 0.81 5.87 -8.63
C ASP A 143 1.85 5.99 -7.51
N TYR A 144 1.48 6.65 -6.42
CA TYR A 144 2.34 6.81 -5.27
C TYR A 144 2.12 5.64 -4.33
N LYS A 145 3.21 5.09 -3.79
CA LYS A 145 3.11 4.02 -2.79
C LYS A 145 4.12 4.20 -1.69
N THR A 146 3.66 4.18 -0.45
CA THR A 146 4.54 4.03 0.72
C THR A 146 4.57 2.56 1.12
N TRP A 147 5.63 1.84 0.74
CA TRP A 147 5.73 0.39 0.91
C TRP A 147 6.94 -0.02 1.75
N GLY A 148 6.86 -1.20 2.34
CA GLY A 148 8.03 -1.85 2.93
C GLY A 148 8.95 -2.41 1.86
N SER A 149 10.24 -2.49 2.17
CA SER A 149 11.31 -3.02 1.33
C SER A 149 11.01 -4.44 0.81
N PHE A 150 10.23 -5.24 1.55
CA PHE A 150 9.77 -6.55 1.09
C PHE A 150 8.85 -6.47 -0.13
N LYS A 151 7.85 -5.57 -0.13
CA LYS A 151 6.92 -5.40 -1.24
C LYS A 151 7.65 -4.80 -2.44
N VAL A 152 8.50 -3.80 -2.22
CA VAL A 152 9.33 -3.20 -3.29
C VAL A 152 10.25 -4.23 -3.93
N ALA A 153 10.95 -5.06 -3.13
CA ALA A 153 11.81 -6.12 -3.67
C ALA A 153 11.02 -7.15 -4.50
N LYS A 154 9.81 -7.50 -4.07
CA LYS A 154 8.89 -8.37 -4.81
C LYS A 154 8.44 -7.75 -6.13
N CYS A 155 8.07 -6.48 -6.14
CA CYS A 155 7.67 -5.78 -7.37
C CYS A 155 8.86 -5.62 -8.35
N LEU A 156 10.08 -5.45 -7.84
CA LEU A 156 11.30 -5.40 -8.66
C LEU A 156 11.82 -6.80 -9.07
N GLY A 157 11.21 -7.88 -8.59
CA GLY A 157 11.65 -9.26 -8.86
C GLY A 157 13.03 -9.58 -8.28
N ILE A 158 13.43 -8.94 -7.18
CA ILE A 158 14.76 -9.12 -6.58
C ILE A 158 14.86 -10.51 -5.93
N LYS A 159 15.87 -11.26 -6.36
CA LYS A 159 16.28 -12.55 -5.78
C LYS A 159 17.68 -12.45 -5.20
N LYS A 160 17.93 -13.33 -4.23
CA LYS A 160 19.23 -13.51 -3.58
C LYS A 160 19.85 -14.83 -4.02
N LYS A 161 21.13 -14.81 -4.37
CA LYS A 161 21.96 -16.01 -4.54
C LYS A 161 23.22 -15.86 -3.71
N GLU A 162 23.71 -16.98 -3.19
CA GLU A 162 25.01 -17.00 -2.50
C GLU A 162 26.09 -17.42 -3.49
N LYS A 163 27.19 -16.67 -3.48
CA LYS A 163 28.40 -16.99 -4.25
C LYS A 163 29.59 -17.06 -3.28
N PRO A 164 30.58 -17.95 -3.49
CA PRO A 164 31.82 -17.89 -2.74
C PRO A 164 32.49 -16.52 -2.91
N LEU A 165 32.86 -15.90 -1.80
CA LEU A 165 33.67 -14.68 -1.78
C LEU A 165 35.06 -15.03 -2.30
N LEU A 166 35.56 -14.27 -3.26
CA LEU A 166 36.88 -14.47 -3.85
C LEU A 166 37.87 -13.41 -3.33
N ASP A 167 39.15 -13.74 -3.24
CA ASP A 167 40.22 -12.77 -3.01
C ASP A 167 40.64 -12.07 -4.31
N ASP A 168 41.59 -11.13 -4.22
CA ASP A 168 42.10 -10.36 -5.37
C ASP A 168 42.73 -11.25 -6.48
N ALA A 169 43.08 -12.50 -6.14
CA ALA A 169 43.62 -13.50 -7.06
C ALA A 169 42.55 -14.48 -7.58
N GLY A 170 41.28 -14.29 -7.21
CA GLY A 170 40.15 -15.11 -7.63
C GLY A 170 39.95 -16.41 -6.82
N ASN A 171 40.65 -16.60 -5.71
CA ASN A 171 40.53 -17.81 -4.88
C ASN A 171 39.43 -17.66 -3.81
N PRO A 172 38.68 -18.73 -3.49
CA PRO A 172 37.68 -18.68 -2.43
C PRO A 172 38.27 -18.33 -1.06
N VAL A 173 37.71 -17.32 -0.40
CA VAL A 173 38.07 -16.93 0.96
C VAL A 173 37.38 -17.90 1.93
N PHE A 174 38.12 -18.49 2.86
CA PHE A 174 37.57 -19.43 3.85
C PHE A 174 37.36 -18.78 5.23
N LEU A 175 36.36 -19.27 5.97
CA LEU A 175 36.09 -18.84 7.34
C LEU A 175 37.25 -19.26 8.27
N LYS A 176 37.86 -18.29 8.97
CA LYS A 176 39.05 -18.48 9.83
C LYS A 176 38.72 -18.94 11.26
N SER A 177 37.48 -18.81 11.71
CA SER A 177 37.05 -19.12 13.08
C SER A 177 35.58 -19.57 13.15
N GLY A 178 35.18 -20.14 14.29
CA GLY A 178 33.80 -20.60 14.56
C GLY A 178 33.50 -22.03 14.08
N LYS A 179 32.24 -22.47 14.28
CA LYS A 179 31.76 -23.83 13.98
C LYS A 179 31.86 -24.22 12.49
N ASN A 180 31.94 -23.24 11.60
CA ASN A 180 32.05 -23.42 10.15
C ASN A 180 33.46 -23.10 9.60
N LYS A 181 34.50 -23.10 10.46
CA LYS A 181 35.88 -22.88 10.05
C LYS A 181 36.27 -23.84 8.90
N GLY A 182 36.95 -23.31 7.88
CA GLY A 182 37.35 -24.07 6.70
C GLY A 182 36.29 -24.20 5.59
N LYS A 183 35.07 -23.68 5.77
CA LYS A 183 34.09 -23.54 4.68
C LYS A 183 34.31 -22.23 3.90
N PRO A 184 34.02 -22.20 2.58
CA PRO A 184 34.04 -20.95 1.81
C PRO A 184 33.11 -19.92 2.44
N LYS A 185 33.63 -18.72 2.66
CA LYS A 185 32.84 -17.55 3.01
C LYS A 185 31.99 -17.20 1.79
N THR A 186 30.69 -17.04 1.98
CA THR A 186 29.79 -16.65 0.90
C THR A 186 29.46 -15.17 0.99
N GLU A 187 29.29 -14.54 -0.18
CA GLU A 187 28.67 -13.24 -0.33
C GLU A 187 27.28 -13.39 -0.94
N LYS A 188 26.36 -12.49 -0.55
CA LYS A 188 25.01 -12.45 -1.10
C LYS A 188 25.01 -11.51 -2.30
N ILE A 189 24.68 -12.05 -3.46
CA ILE A 189 24.45 -11.27 -4.67
C ILE A 189 22.95 -11.14 -4.90
N PHE A 190 22.52 -9.91 -5.23
CA PHE A 190 21.15 -9.61 -5.61
C PHE A 190 21.05 -9.49 -7.12
N PHE A 191 20.01 -10.07 -7.70
CA PHE A 191 19.72 -9.97 -9.12
C PHE A 191 18.21 -9.85 -9.33
N ARG A 192 17.79 -9.32 -10.48
CA ARG A 192 16.37 -9.21 -10.84
C ARG A 192 15.97 -10.42 -11.70
N ASP A 193 14.86 -11.04 -11.34
CA ASP A 193 14.22 -12.11 -12.10
C ASP A 193 12.78 -11.68 -12.46
N PRO A 194 12.53 -11.29 -13.72
CA PRO A 194 11.21 -10.87 -14.20
C PRO A 194 10.09 -11.89 -13.94
N LYS A 195 10.41 -13.18 -13.87
CA LYS A 195 9.41 -14.25 -13.63
C LYS A 195 8.86 -14.24 -12.20
N THR A 196 9.49 -13.47 -11.31
CA THR A 196 9.21 -13.47 -9.88
C THR A 196 8.61 -12.15 -9.41
N VAL A 197 8.36 -11.24 -10.35
CA VAL A 197 7.70 -9.96 -10.13
C VAL A 197 6.29 -10.19 -9.61
N ASP A 198 5.98 -9.57 -8.47
CA ASP A 198 4.69 -9.70 -7.76
C ASP A 198 4.06 -8.29 -7.60
N MET A 199 3.29 -7.91 -8.61
CA MET A 199 2.56 -6.62 -8.69
C MET A 199 1.19 -6.75 -9.38
N ALA A 200 0.56 -7.92 -9.33
CA ALA A 200 -0.70 -8.20 -10.04
C ALA A 200 -1.80 -7.16 -9.73
N GLU A 201 -1.96 -6.81 -8.44
CA GLU A 201 -2.89 -5.78 -7.98
C GLU A 201 -2.63 -4.42 -8.66
N ALA A 202 -1.38 -3.98 -8.68
CA ALA A 202 -1.00 -2.72 -9.30
C ALA A 202 -1.14 -2.75 -10.83
N ILE A 203 -0.89 -3.91 -11.46
CA ILE A 203 -1.13 -4.11 -12.89
C ILE A 203 -2.61 -3.91 -13.20
N LEU A 204 -3.51 -4.56 -12.46
CA LEU A 204 -4.96 -4.41 -12.67
C LEU A 204 -5.40 -2.97 -12.44
N GLN A 205 -4.97 -2.36 -11.34
CA GLN A 205 -5.34 -1.00 -10.97
C GLN A 205 -4.88 0.03 -12.01
N LEU A 206 -3.58 0.08 -12.30
CA LEU A 206 -3.00 1.08 -13.21
C LEU A 206 -3.47 0.87 -14.65
N ASN A 207 -3.68 -0.37 -15.11
CA ASN A 207 -4.24 -0.56 -16.46
C ASN A 207 -5.69 -0.11 -16.55
N ARG A 208 -6.51 -0.29 -15.51
CA ARG A 208 -7.88 0.25 -15.50
C ARG A 208 -7.88 1.77 -15.50
N TYR A 209 -7.02 2.38 -14.69
CA TYR A 209 -6.81 3.83 -14.67
C TYR A 209 -6.27 4.37 -15.99
N ARG A 210 -5.36 3.64 -16.65
CA ARG A 210 -4.92 3.97 -18.01
C ARG A 210 -6.11 4.07 -18.95
N MET A 211 -6.94 3.03 -19.03
CA MET A 211 -8.08 3.02 -19.95
C MET A 211 -9.02 4.20 -19.69
N MET A 212 -9.26 4.54 -18.42
CA MET A 212 -10.03 5.73 -18.03
C MET A 212 -9.35 7.02 -18.47
N ALA A 213 -8.04 7.15 -18.26
CA ALA A 213 -7.27 8.34 -18.63
C ALA A 213 -7.19 8.51 -20.15
N GLU A 214 -6.95 7.44 -20.91
CA GLU A 214 -6.87 7.50 -22.37
C GLU A 214 -8.22 7.91 -22.99
N GLU A 215 -9.33 7.42 -22.43
CA GLU A 215 -10.68 7.84 -22.83
C GLU A 215 -10.95 9.31 -22.49
N ALA A 216 -10.52 9.80 -21.32
CA ALA A 216 -10.71 11.20 -20.94
C ALA A 216 -9.83 12.16 -21.76
N LEU A 217 -8.57 11.79 -22.00
CA LEU A 217 -7.58 12.60 -22.72
C LEU A 217 -7.74 12.54 -24.24
N GLN A 218 -8.33 11.45 -24.77
CA GLN A 218 -8.28 11.11 -26.19
C GLN A 218 -6.84 10.95 -26.71
N GLU A 219 -5.91 10.58 -25.83
CA GLU A 219 -4.50 10.35 -26.10
C GLU A 219 -4.01 9.07 -25.39
N SER A 220 -2.98 8.42 -25.92
CA SER A 220 -2.42 7.21 -25.31
C SER A 220 -1.45 7.51 -24.17
N ILE A 221 -1.53 6.75 -23.09
CA ILE A 221 -0.51 6.73 -22.02
C ILE A 221 0.68 5.91 -22.50
N LYS A 222 1.89 6.46 -22.36
CA LYS A 222 3.14 5.82 -22.84
C LYS A 222 3.89 5.05 -21.77
N ALA A 223 3.68 5.36 -20.51
CA ALA A 223 4.23 4.60 -19.39
C ALA A 223 3.30 4.60 -18.18
N MET A 224 3.30 3.50 -17.46
CA MET A 224 2.69 3.40 -16.13
C MET A 224 3.79 3.12 -15.12
N LYS A 225 3.83 3.89 -14.03
CA LYS A 225 4.88 3.79 -13.02
C LYS A 225 4.31 3.83 -11.62
N ILE A 226 4.99 3.17 -10.71
CA ILE A 226 4.81 3.36 -9.28
C ILE A 226 6.03 4.12 -8.76
N PHE A 227 5.80 5.27 -8.15
CA PHE A 227 6.82 5.92 -7.34
C PHE A 227 6.70 5.43 -5.89
N GLY A 228 7.55 4.46 -5.56
CA GLY A 228 7.56 3.77 -4.27
C GLY A 228 8.51 4.42 -3.27
N ILE A 229 7.98 4.96 -2.18
CA ILE A 229 8.74 5.37 -0.98
C ILE A 229 8.89 4.16 -0.05
N VAL A 230 10.13 3.80 0.27
CA VAL A 230 10.49 2.65 1.12
C VAL A 230 10.48 3.07 2.59
N ARG A 231 9.42 2.71 3.33
CA ARG A 231 9.24 3.13 4.73
C ARG A 231 10.31 2.62 5.70
N ASP A 232 10.94 1.49 5.39
CA ASP A 232 12.08 0.91 6.13
C ASP A 232 13.39 1.02 5.33
N GLY A 233 13.49 2.00 4.43
CA GLY A 233 14.67 2.29 3.62
C GLY A 233 15.92 2.56 4.46
N ASN A 234 17.10 2.28 3.88
CA ASN A 234 18.41 2.41 4.53
C ASN A 234 18.65 1.52 5.79
N THR A 235 17.67 0.70 6.21
CA THR A 235 17.88 -0.27 7.29
C THR A 235 18.72 -1.46 6.83
N TYR A 236 19.32 -2.18 7.79
CA TYR A 236 19.96 -3.48 7.51
C TYR A 236 18.99 -4.46 6.82
N ILE A 237 17.72 -4.43 7.23
CA ILE A 237 16.68 -5.31 6.68
C ILE A 237 16.42 -4.99 5.20
N ALA A 238 16.27 -3.71 4.84
CA ALA A 238 16.11 -3.31 3.44
C ALA A 238 17.31 -3.73 2.58
N LYS A 239 18.54 -3.46 3.06
CA LYS A 239 19.78 -3.87 2.38
C LYS A 239 19.87 -5.38 2.22
N SER A 240 19.41 -6.15 3.21
CA SER A 240 19.37 -7.62 3.15
C SER A 240 18.38 -8.18 2.11
N ARG A 241 17.47 -7.34 1.61
CA ARG A 241 16.50 -7.63 0.54
C ARG A 241 16.91 -7.07 -0.82
N GLY A 242 18.11 -6.46 -0.92
CA GLY A 242 18.59 -5.83 -2.15
C GLY A 242 17.98 -4.45 -2.40
N ILE A 243 17.36 -3.84 -1.38
CA ILE A 243 16.83 -2.47 -1.42
C ILE A 243 17.87 -1.54 -0.81
N THR A 244 18.47 -0.70 -1.64
CA THR A 244 19.58 0.21 -1.29
C THR A 244 19.14 1.66 -1.18
N GLU A 245 18.08 2.03 -1.89
CA GLU A 245 17.56 3.39 -1.94
C GLU A 245 16.29 3.54 -1.08
N GLN A 246 15.93 4.78 -0.77
CA GLN A 246 14.68 5.13 -0.09
C GLN A 246 13.51 5.28 -1.05
N THR A 247 13.76 5.47 -2.35
CA THR A 247 12.73 5.64 -3.37
C THR A 247 13.04 4.81 -4.61
N TYR A 248 12.00 4.32 -5.27
CA TYR A 248 12.11 3.54 -6.51
C TYR A 248 11.01 3.93 -7.48
N TYR A 249 11.40 4.13 -8.74
CA TYR A 249 10.48 4.10 -9.86
C TYR A 249 10.36 2.67 -10.37
N ILE A 250 9.16 2.11 -10.31
CA ILE A 250 8.86 0.74 -10.72
C ILE A 250 7.94 0.79 -11.94
N ASP A 251 8.40 0.23 -13.05
CA ASP A 251 7.59 0.13 -14.26
C ASP A 251 6.47 -0.90 -14.07
N VAL A 252 5.26 -0.52 -14.49
CA VAL A 252 4.10 -1.41 -14.51
C VAL A 252 3.76 -1.76 -15.95
N PRO A 253 3.73 -3.06 -16.30
CA PRO A 253 3.50 -3.46 -17.68
C PRO A 253 2.06 -3.19 -18.11
N PHE A 254 1.92 -2.81 -19.38
CA PHE A 254 0.63 -2.78 -20.05
C PHE A 254 0.04 -4.19 -20.17
N LYS A 255 -1.28 -4.25 -20.08
CA LYS A 255 -2.10 -5.43 -20.34
C LYS A 255 -3.16 -5.10 -21.37
N ASP A 256 -3.59 -6.13 -22.10
CA ASP A 256 -4.66 -6.04 -23.08
C ASP A 256 -5.95 -5.56 -22.38
N ASP A 257 -6.58 -4.53 -22.96
CA ASP A 257 -7.82 -3.93 -22.48
C ASP A 257 -8.90 -4.97 -22.23
N LYS A 258 -9.02 -6.00 -23.09
CA LYS A 258 -10.03 -7.05 -22.94
C LYS A 258 -9.82 -7.86 -21.66
N VAL A 259 -8.57 -8.17 -21.32
CA VAL A 259 -8.25 -8.92 -20.10
C VAL A 259 -8.57 -8.08 -18.86
N ILE A 260 -8.41 -6.76 -18.95
CA ILE A 260 -8.73 -5.84 -17.86
C ILE A 260 -10.24 -5.67 -17.75
N ASP A 261 -10.96 -5.42 -18.85
CA ASP A 261 -12.42 -5.34 -18.87
C ASP A 261 -13.06 -6.64 -18.35
N GLU A 262 -12.62 -7.81 -18.83
CA GLU A 262 -13.08 -9.12 -18.34
C GLU A 262 -12.93 -9.28 -16.82
N TYR A 263 -11.89 -8.72 -16.20
CA TYR A 263 -11.73 -8.75 -14.76
C TYR A 263 -12.77 -7.89 -14.02
N PHE A 264 -13.14 -6.72 -14.58
CA PHE A 264 -14.02 -5.74 -13.93
C PHE A 264 -15.50 -5.88 -14.33
N ASP A 265 -15.81 -6.62 -15.40
CA ASP A 265 -17.18 -6.83 -15.91
C ASP A 265 -17.86 -8.10 -15.31
N MET A 266 -17.12 -8.92 -14.53
CA MET A 266 -17.64 -10.07 -13.79
C MET A 266 -18.30 -9.68 -12.46
#